data_AF-A0A1D7TTH2-F1
#
_entry.id   AF-A0A1D7TTH2-F1
#
_cell.length_a   1.000
_cell.length_b   1.000
_cell.length_c   1.000
_cell.angle_alpha   90.00
_cell.angle_beta   90.00
_cell.angle_gamma   90.00
#
_symmetry.space_group_name_H-M   'P 1'
#
loop_
_entity.id
_entity.type
_entity.pdbx_description
1 polymer ?
#
loop_
_entity_poly.entity_id
_entity_poly.type
_entity_poly.pdbx_seq_one_letter_code
_entity_poly.pdbx_strand_id
1 'polypeptide(L)'
;MRNKHKHYFLGVLLILALLLGLAGAFLHMNTYQPTSSAKQASQHATVTKNVTTFKAKNSKLTLVFYPGGLVEPDSYANWAYQVSKEGYTVKIVHFPLNLAVLAPNQAKQVVGPHEKYVIGGHSLGGAIAARYAAKADKTNLKGLFLLAAYADQKGRLDHSQLPVLSVTASQDGVLNWTNYHANKKYLPKDTTFSTISGGNHGGFGSYGHQKGDKTTKISNSEQQKQVAQILIKWLKTIKN
;
A
#
# COMPACT_ATOMS: atom_id res chain seq x y z
N MET A 1 45.93 26.64 10.51
CA MET A 1 45.48 25.48 9.69
C MET A 1 44.07 24.96 9.97
N ARG A 2 43.36 25.38 11.04
CA ARG A 2 42.04 24.84 11.44
C ARG A 2 40.81 25.33 10.63
N ASN A 3 40.92 26.41 9.85
CA ASN A 3 39.79 27.00 9.10
C ASN A 3 39.57 26.36 7.71
N LYS A 4 40.63 25.94 6.99
CA LYS A 4 40.47 25.36 5.64
C LYS A 4 39.60 24.10 5.67
N HIS A 5 39.83 23.20 6.63
CA HIS A 5 39.02 21.98 6.80
C HIS A 5 37.54 22.25 7.12
N LYS A 6 37.21 23.35 7.81
CA LYS A 6 35.81 23.75 8.05
C LYS A 6 35.10 24.21 6.78
N HIS A 7 35.78 24.93 5.89
CA HIS A 7 35.22 25.36 4.61
C HIS A 7 35.05 24.18 3.64
N TYR A 8 36.00 23.22 3.62
CA TYR A 8 35.83 21.98 2.85
C TYR A 8 34.68 21.12 3.39
N PHE A 9 34.57 20.96 4.70
CA PHE A 9 33.48 20.21 5.33
C PHE A 9 32.12 20.87 5.07
N LEU A 10 32.03 22.20 5.16
CA LEU A 10 30.82 22.95 4.82
C LEU A 10 30.46 22.83 3.33
N GLY A 11 31.46 22.88 2.44
CA GLY A 11 31.26 22.66 1.01
C GLY A 11 30.72 21.26 0.69
N VAL A 12 31.25 20.21 1.35
CA VAL A 12 30.75 18.84 1.20
C VAL A 12 29.31 18.71 1.71
N LEU A 13 28.98 19.32 2.85
CA LEU A 13 27.60 19.32 3.37
C LEU A 13 26.62 20.03 2.43
N LEU A 14 27.02 21.16 1.83
CA LEU A 14 26.20 21.87 0.87
C LEU A 14 25.96 21.06 -0.40
N ILE A 15 26.99 20.38 -0.91
CA ILE A 15 26.87 19.48 -2.07
C ILE A 15 25.94 18.30 -1.74
N LEU A 16 26.10 17.70 -0.56
CA LEU A 16 25.24 16.59 -0.14
C LEU A 16 23.78 17.03 0.02
N ALA A 17 23.54 18.20 0.61
CA ALA A 17 22.21 18.78 0.73
C ALA A 17 21.58 19.07 -0.64
N LEU A 18 22.37 19.61 -1.59
CA LEU A 18 21.94 19.83 -2.96
C LEU A 18 21.58 18.52 -3.66
N LEU A 19 22.42 17.48 -3.54
CA LEU A 19 22.16 16.16 -4.13
C LEU A 19 20.90 15.51 -3.53
N LEU A 20 20.70 15.62 -2.22
CA LEU A 20 19.48 15.16 -1.55
C LEU A 20 18.26 15.94 -2.00
N GLY A 21 18.38 17.26 -2.18
CA GLY A 21 17.33 18.11 -2.73
C GLY A 21 16.94 17.72 -4.16
N LEU A 22 17.92 17.50 -5.03
CA LEU A 22 17.72 17.05 -6.41
C LEU A 22 17.09 15.64 -6.47
N ALA A 23 17.53 14.72 -5.61
CA ALA A 23 16.94 13.39 -5.52
C ALA A 23 15.48 13.45 -5.02
N GLY A 24 15.19 14.29 -4.01
CA GLY A 24 13.83 14.53 -3.53
C GLY A 24 12.92 15.11 -4.62
N ALA A 25 13.41 16.11 -5.36
CA ALA A 25 12.69 16.71 -6.49
C ALA A 25 12.43 15.68 -7.61
N PHE A 26 13.43 14.86 -7.96
CA PHE A 26 13.28 13.81 -8.95
C PHE A 26 12.20 12.78 -8.55
N LEU A 27 12.23 12.31 -7.29
CA LEU A 27 11.21 11.37 -6.80
C LEU A 27 9.82 11.98 -6.79
N HIS A 28 9.70 13.26 -6.41
CA HIS A 28 8.43 13.99 -6.47
C HIS A 28 7.88 14.09 -7.90
N MET A 29 8.74 14.46 -8.87
CA MET A 29 8.35 14.53 -10.29
C MET A 29 7.93 13.17 -10.87
N ASN A 30 8.49 12.08 -10.37
CA ASN A 30 8.16 10.72 -10.79
C ASN A 30 7.02 10.09 -9.96
N THR A 31 6.43 10.84 -9.02
CA THR A 31 5.31 10.35 -8.22
C THR A 31 4.02 10.39 -9.04
N TYR A 32 3.37 9.24 -9.17
CA TYR A 32 2.07 9.12 -9.81
C TYR A 32 1.01 9.87 -9.01
N GLN A 33 0.26 10.73 -9.71
CA GLN A 33 -0.74 11.61 -9.15
C GLN A 33 -2.15 11.00 -9.27
N PRO A 34 -3.07 11.27 -8.33
CA PRO A 34 -4.41 10.72 -8.38
C PRO A 34 -5.19 11.31 -9.56
N THR A 35 -6.01 10.49 -10.21
CA THR A 35 -6.97 10.96 -11.22
C THR A 35 -8.03 11.85 -10.60
N SER A 36 -8.78 12.59 -11.42
CA SER A 36 -9.92 13.39 -10.95
C SER A 36 -10.95 12.56 -10.16
N SER A 37 -11.19 11.31 -10.57
CA SER A 37 -12.10 10.41 -9.85
C SER A 37 -11.59 10.09 -8.44
N ALA A 38 -10.30 9.79 -8.29
CA ALA A 38 -9.67 9.53 -7.00
C ALA A 38 -9.69 10.78 -6.11
N LYS A 39 -9.38 11.96 -6.67
CA LYS A 39 -9.49 13.24 -5.94
C LYS A 39 -10.90 13.53 -5.47
N GLN A 40 -11.91 13.22 -6.28
CA GLN A 40 -13.31 13.38 -5.87
C GLN A 40 -13.65 12.41 -4.74
N ALA A 41 -13.23 11.15 -4.84
CA ALA A 41 -13.46 10.18 -3.77
C ALA A 41 -12.76 10.60 -2.46
N SER A 42 -11.55 11.17 -2.52
CA SER A 42 -10.79 11.57 -1.31
C SER A 42 -11.45 12.70 -0.52
N GLN A 43 -12.35 13.48 -1.13
CA GLN A 43 -13.18 14.47 -0.41
C GLN A 43 -14.10 13.85 0.65
N HIS A 44 -14.37 12.54 0.57
CA HIS A 44 -15.13 11.81 1.60
C HIS A 44 -14.28 11.32 2.79
N ALA A 45 -12.98 11.62 2.81
CA ALA A 45 -12.07 11.21 3.86
C ALA A 45 -11.67 12.38 4.77
N THR A 46 -11.23 12.04 5.99
CA THR A 46 -10.47 12.96 6.83
C THR A 46 -8.99 12.76 6.56
N VAL A 47 -8.30 13.81 6.13
CA VAL A 47 -6.88 13.79 5.79
C VAL A 47 -6.06 14.42 6.90
N THR A 48 -5.00 13.74 7.31
CA THR A 48 -3.98 14.26 8.23
C THR A 48 -2.60 14.12 7.60
N LYS A 49 -1.55 14.60 8.28
CA LYS A 49 -0.16 14.42 7.83
C LYS A 49 0.19 12.95 7.54
N ASN A 50 -0.29 12.03 8.38
CA ASN A 50 0.17 10.64 8.38
C ASN A 50 -0.82 9.65 7.74
N VAL A 51 -2.08 10.05 7.51
CA VAL A 51 -3.13 9.14 7.06
C VAL A 51 -4.32 9.88 6.44
N THR A 52 -4.86 9.30 5.37
CA THR A 52 -6.21 9.58 4.82
C THR A 52 -7.17 8.52 5.32
N THR A 53 -8.23 8.93 6.03
CA THR A 53 -9.17 8.02 6.71
C THR A 53 -10.57 8.12 6.11
N PHE A 54 -11.04 7.03 5.52
CA PHE A 54 -12.43 6.82 5.14
C PHE A 54 -13.16 6.12 6.28
N LYS A 55 -13.88 6.90 7.09
CA LYS A 55 -14.53 6.40 8.30
C LYS A 55 -15.85 5.71 7.98
N ALA A 56 -16.01 4.47 8.42
CA ALA A 56 -17.31 3.79 8.42
C ALA A 56 -18.09 4.13 9.71
N LYS A 57 -19.43 4.11 9.65
CA LYS A 57 -20.29 4.49 10.79
C LYS A 57 -20.05 3.63 12.03
N ASN A 58 -20.04 2.30 11.88
CA ASN A 58 -19.91 1.33 12.98
C ASN A 58 -18.85 0.26 12.66
N SER A 59 -17.61 0.69 12.45
CA SER A 59 -16.52 -0.22 12.07
C SER A 59 -16.07 -1.10 13.23
N LYS A 60 -16.13 -2.43 13.04
CA LYS A 60 -15.51 -3.41 13.96
C LYS A 60 -14.11 -3.84 13.54
N LEU A 61 -13.72 -3.52 12.31
CA LEU A 61 -12.44 -3.91 11.72
C LEU A 61 -11.96 -2.82 10.76
N THR A 62 -10.73 -2.34 10.96
CA THR A 62 -10.11 -1.33 10.11
C THR A 62 -9.18 -1.95 9.08
N LEU A 63 -9.20 -1.45 7.85
CA LEU A 63 -8.17 -1.72 6.86
C LEU A 63 -7.08 -0.64 6.95
N VAL A 64 -5.85 -1.06 7.18
CA VAL A 64 -4.68 -0.20 7.09
C VAL A 64 -3.98 -0.52 5.77
N PHE A 65 -3.79 0.49 4.93
CA PHE A 65 -3.30 0.31 3.58
C PHE A 65 -2.01 1.08 3.31
N TYR A 66 -1.00 0.38 2.79
CA TYR A 66 0.28 0.93 2.39
C TYR A 66 0.29 1.15 0.86
N PRO A 67 0.31 2.40 0.40
CA PRO A 67 0.39 2.73 -1.02
C PRO A 67 1.59 2.11 -1.74
N GLY A 68 1.44 1.93 -3.05
CA GLY A 68 2.56 1.63 -3.95
C GLY A 68 3.64 2.72 -3.90
N GLY A 69 4.89 2.31 -4.17
CA GLY A 69 6.02 3.24 -4.15
C GLY A 69 5.86 4.33 -5.20
N LEU A 70 6.09 5.59 -4.79
CA LEU A 70 5.93 6.77 -5.65
C LEU A 70 4.51 6.89 -6.22
N VAL A 71 3.49 6.53 -5.44
CA VAL A 71 2.09 6.77 -5.76
C VAL A 71 1.47 7.61 -4.65
N GLU A 72 0.84 8.72 -5.01
CA GLU A 72 0.13 9.55 -4.04
C GLU A 72 -1.00 8.76 -3.33
N PRO A 73 -1.14 8.86 -1.99
CA PRO A 73 -2.11 8.10 -1.20
C PRO A 73 -3.56 8.20 -1.70
N ASP A 74 -3.99 9.38 -2.12
CA ASP A 74 -5.35 9.63 -2.61
C ASP A 74 -5.71 8.82 -3.85
N SER A 75 -4.71 8.28 -4.56
CA SER A 75 -4.93 7.42 -5.73
C SER A 75 -5.69 6.13 -5.40
N TYR A 76 -5.79 5.75 -4.13
CA TYR A 76 -6.52 4.56 -3.68
C TYR A 76 -7.91 4.90 -3.09
N ALA A 77 -8.33 6.17 -3.18
CA ALA A 77 -9.57 6.65 -2.59
C ALA A 77 -10.84 5.97 -3.14
N ASN A 78 -10.87 5.63 -4.43
CA ASN A 78 -12.06 5.09 -5.08
C ASN A 78 -12.55 3.78 -4.45
N TRP A 79 -11.68 2.77 -4.33
CA TRP A 79 -12.06 1.52 -3.69
C TRP A 79 -12.13 1.67 -2.16
N ALA A 80 -11.29 2.52 -1.55
CA ALA A 80 -11.31 2.75 -0.10
C ALA A 80 -12.65 3.33 0.36
N TYR A 81 -13.19 4.30 -0.39
CA TYR A 81 -14.51 4.87 -0.13
C TYR A 81 -15.60 3.81 -0.28
N GLN A 82 -15.55 2.97 -1.31
CA GLN A 82 -16.50 1.87 -1.49
C GLN A 82 -16.48 0.89 -0.30
N VAL A 83 -15.30 0.47 0.15
CA VAL A 83 -15.13 -0.41 1.31
C VAL A 83 -15.66 0.24 2.59
N SER A 84 -15.46 1.55 2.79
CA SER A 84 -16.00 2.27 3.95
C SER A 84 -17.52 2.32 4.02
N LYS A 85 -18.20 2.36 2.86
CA LYS A 85 -19.66 2.31 2.80
C LYS A 85 -20.21 0.96 3.24
N GLU A 86 -19.42 -0.10 3.13
CA GLU A 86 -19.75 -1.46 3.56
C GLU A 86 -19.39 -1.75 5.03
N GLY A 87 -19.09 -0.71 5.82
CA GLY A 87 -18.94 -0.84 7.27
C GLY A 87 -17.50 -1.04 7.75
N TYR A 88 -16.50 -0.91 6.90
CA TYR A 88 -15.08 -1.07 7.27
C TYR A 88 -14.32 0.24 7.13
N THR A 89 -13.81 0.80 8.22
CA THR A 89 -12.94 1.99 8.15
C THR A 89 -11.69 1.66 7.34
N VAL A 90 -11.29 2.54 6.41
CA VAL A 90 -10.04 2.40 5.63
C VAL A 90 -9.10 3.55 5.96
N LYS A 91 -7.86 3.22 6.31
CA LYS A 91 -6.76 4.13 6.62
C LYS A 91 -5.65 3.95 5.59
N ILE A 92 -5.53 4.90 4.67
CA ILE A 92 -4.44 4.94 3.68
C ILE A 92 -3.27 5.69 4.32
N VAL A 93 -2.15 5.01 4.51
CA VAL A 93 -1.00 5.54 5.25
C VAL A 93 -0.13 6.42 4.37
N HIS A 94 0.29 7.56 4.90
CA HIS A 94 1.23 8.47 4.24
C HIS A 94 2.65 8.13 4.67
N PHE A 95 3.56 8.12 3.70
CA PHE A 95 4.97 7.84 3.92
C PHE A 95 5.83 9.00 3.42
N PRO A 96 7.01 9.21 4.03
CA PRO A 96 8.00 10.11 3.44
C PRO A 96 8.25 9.73 1.98
N LEU A 97 8.20 10.71 1.07
CA LEU A 97 8.41 10.53 -0.37
C LEU A 97 7.53 9.44 -1.02
N ASN A 98 6.36 9.14 -0.44
CA ASN A 98 5.48 8.05 -0.89
C ASN A 98 6.18 6.68 -0.98
N LEU A 99 7.10 6.42 -0.03
CA LEU A 99 7.90 5.20 0.02
C LEU A 99 7.79 4.51 1.39
N ALA A 100 7.02 3.42 1.44
CA ALA A 100 6.81 2.65 2.68
C ALA A 100 8.10 2.12 3.33
N VAL A 101 9.16 1.90 2.53
CA VAL A 101 10.48 1.47 3.02
C VAL A 101 11.12 2.45 4.00
N LEU A 102 10.75 3.75 3.95
CA LEU A 102 11.32 4.79 4.80
C LEU A 102 10.70 4.82 6.20
N ALA A 103 9.49 4.27 6.37
CA ALA A 103 8.83 4.19 7.67
C ALA A 103 7.97 2.91 7.79
N PRO A 104 8.57 1.71 7.75
CA PRO A 104 7.82 0.44 7.67
C PRO A 104 6.84 0.21 8.83
N ASN A 105 7.07 0.85 9.97
CA ASN A 105 6.25 0.74 11.19
C ASN A 105 5.16 1.81 11.31
N GLN A 106 4.93 2.63 10.27
CA GLN A 106 3.99 3.76 10.32
C GLN A 106 2.56 3.35 10.72
N ALA A 107 2.14 2.11 10.43
CA ALA A 107 0.87 1.56 10.92
C ALA A 107 0.68 1.71 12.44
N LYS A 108 1.74 1.60 13.26
CA LYS A 108 1.65 1.78 14.73
C LYS A 108 1.19 3.17 15.15
N GLN A 109 1.43 4.19 14.31
CA GLN A 109 1.09 5.58 14.62
C GLN A 109 -0.34 5.94 14.19
N VAL A 110 -0.98 5.09 13.37
CA VAL A 110 -2.31 5.38 12.79
C VAL A 110 -3.37 4.41 13.27
N VAL A 111 -2.98 3.30 13.91
CA VAL A 111 -3.88 2.32 14.53
C VAL A 111 -3.95 2.56 16.03
N GLY A 112 -5.16 2.60 16.58
CA GLY A 112 -5.38 2.73 18.03
C GLY A 112 -4.96 1.48 18.82
N PRO A 113 -4.68 1.62 20.13
CA PRO A 113 -4.12 0.53 20.96
C PRO A 113 -4.99 -0.73 21.05
N HIS A 114 -6.30 -0.61 20.85
CA HIS A 114 -7.26 -1.74 20.86
C HIS A 114 -8.01 -1.90 19.54
N GLU A 115 -7.58 -1.16 18.51
CA GLU A 115 -8.24 -1.21 17.21
C GLU A 115 -7.89 -2.52 16.51
N LYS A 116 -8.90 -3.34 16.21
CA LYS A 116 -8.73 -4.54 15.39
C LYS A 116 -8.55 -4.09 13.95
N TYR A 117 -7.52 -4.61 13.28
CA TYR A 117 -7.21 -4.20 11.92
C TYR A 117 -6.67 -5.34 11.08
N VAL A 118 -6.88 -5.24 9.77
CA VAL A 118 -6.10 -5.93 8.76
C VAL A 118 -5.13 -4.93 8.14
N ILE A 119 -3.96 -5.38 7.74
CA ILE A 119 -3.00 -4.54 7.01
C ILE A 119 -2.84 -5.05 5.59
N GLY A 120 -2.58 -4.16 4.65
CA GLY A 120 -2.23 -4.57 3.30
C GLY A 120 -1.57 -3.46 2.54
N GLY A 121 -1.24 -3.74 1.29
CA GLY A 121 -0.60 -2.73 0.45
C GLY A 121 -0.55 -3.14 -1.00
N HIS A 122 -0.23 -2.15 -1.84
CA HIS A 122 -0.04 -2.32 -3.27
C HIS A 122 1.44 -2.36 -3.62
N SER A 123 1.85 -3.28 -4.50
CA SER A 123 3.22 -3.35 -5.04
C SER A 123 4.29 -3.31 -3.92
N LEU A 124 5.23 -2.36 -3.97
CA LEU A 124 6.22 -2.13 -2.90
C LEU A 124 5.57 -1.99 -1.51
N GLY A 125 4.47 -1.23 -1.40
CA GLY A 125 3.74 -1.06 -0.14
C GLY A 125 3.22 -2.38 0.43
N GLY A 126 2.78 -3.30 -0.44
CA GLY A 126 2.35 -4.64 -0.06
C GLY A 126 3.49 -5.49 0.53
N ALA A 127 4.67 -5.44 -0.08
CA ALA A 127 5.85 -6.13 0.48
C ALA A 127 6.23 -5.58 1.87
N ILE A 128 6.12 -4.27 2.08
CA ILE A 128 6.41 -3.65 3.38
C ILE A 128 5.30 -3.94 4.40
N ALA A 129 4.03 -3.97 3.99
CA ALA A 129 2.92 -4.41 4.82
C ALA A 129 3.10 -5.86 5.30
N ALA A 130 3.58 -6.76 4.45
CA ALA A 130 3.90 -8.13 4.84
C ALA A 130 5.03 -8.19 5.89
N ARG A 131 6.10 -7.41 5.69
CA ARG A 131 7.21 -7.28 6.66
C ARG A 131 6.75 -6.70 7.99
N TYR A 132 5.79 -5.78 7.98
CA TYR A 132 5.15 -5.26 9.18
C TYR A 132 4.36 -6.36 9.89
N ALA A 133 3.47 -7.04 9.16
CA ALA A 133 2.61 -8.10 9.69
C ALA A 133 3.42 -9.24 10.33
N ALA A 134 4.55 -9.62 9.74
CA ALA A 134 5.44 -10.66 10.29
C ALA A 134 6.06 -10.30 11.65
N LYS A 135 6.09 -9.01 12.01
CA LYS A 135 6.69 -8.51 13.27
C LYS A 135 5.67 -7.94 14.26
N ALA A 136 4.42 -7.79 13.84
CA ALA A 136 3.39 -7.16 14.66
C ALA A 136 2.91 -8.12 15.76
N ASP A 137 2.46 -7.54 16.88
CA ASP A 137 1.68 -8.29 17.86
C ASP A 137 0.35 -8.72 17.23
N LYS A 138 0.08 -10.02 17.30
CA LYS A 138 -1.06 -10.67 16.64
C LYS A 138 -2.39 -10.44 17.38
N THR A 139 -2.36 -9.84 18.58
CA THR A 139 -3.58 -9.60 19.39
C THR A 139 -4.62 -8.79 18.61
N ASN A 140 -4.19 -7.70 17.95
CA ASN A 140 -5.07 -6.79 17.21
C ASN A 140 -5.00 -6.95 15.68
N LEU A 141 -3.92 -7.54 15.16
CA LEU A 141 -3.76 -7.80 13.73
C LEU A 141 -4.56 -9.05 13.32
N LYS A 142 -5.57 -8.85 12.46
CA LYS A 142 -6.55 -9.89 12.06
C LYS A 142 -6.35 -10.45 10.66
N GLY A 143 -5.47 -9.86 9.85
CA GLY A 143 -5.18 -10.37 8.50
C GLY A 143 -4.19 -9.52 7.72
N LEU A 144 -3.66 -10.09 6.64
CA LEU A 144 -2.83 -9.42 5.65
C LEU A 144 -3.51 -9.49 4.27
N PHE A 145 -3.51 -8.40 3.50
CA PHE A 145 -3.91 -8.44 2.09
C PHE A 145 -2.84 -7.82 1.17
N LEU A 146 -2.58 -8.47 0.05
CA LEU A 146 -1.56 -8.08 -0.92
C LEU A 146 -2.22 -7.78 -2.26
N LEU A 147 -2.09 -6.54 -2.74
CA LEU A 147 -2.58 -6.11 -4.04
C LEU A 147 -1.40 -5.98 -5.00
N ALA A 148 -1.35 -6.81 -6.05
CA ALA A 148 -0.21 -6.90 -6.98
C ALA A 148 1.16 -6.91 -6.26
N ALA A 149 1.26 -7.70 -5.21
CA ALA A 149 2.43 -7.76 -4.34
C ALA A 149 2.69 -9.20 -3.86
N TYR A 150 3.90 -9.44 -3.38
CA TYR A 150 4.30 -10.69 -2.73
C TYR A 150 5.08 -10.40 -1.45
N ALA A 151 4.98 -11.30 -0.47
CA ALA A 151 5.88 -11.31 0.67
C ALA A 151 7.29 -11.71 0.23
N ASP A 152 8.31 -11.18 0.89
CA ASP A 152 9.66 -11.72 0.80
C ASP A 152 10.01 -12.48 2.08
N GLN A 153 11.26 -12.96 2.18
CA GLN A 153 11.71 -13.70 3.36
C GLN A 153 11.54 -12.92 4.68
N LYS A 154 11.61 -11.58 4.65
CA LYS A 154 11.43 -10.74 5.85
C LYS A 154 9.95 -10.54 6.21
N GLY A 155 9.05 -10.74 5.27
CA GLY A 155 7.59 -10.74 5.46
C GLY A 155 6.99 -12.15 5.55
N ARG A 156 7.82 -13.13 5.92
CA ARG A 156 7.43 -14.54 6.01
C ARG A 156 6.35 -14.77 7.08
N LEU A 157 5.29 -15.46 6.67
CA LEU A 157 4.10 -15.79 7.46
C LEU A 157 3.66 -17.25 7.31
N ASP A 158 4.41 -18.12 6.64
CA ASP A 158 4.03 -19.52 6.35
C ASP A 158 3.84 -20.41 7.60
N HIS A 159 4.34 -19.97 8.75
CA HIS A 159 4.12 -20.59 10.06
C HIS A 159 3.08 -19.84 10.92
N SER A 160 2.33 -18.91 10.33
CA SER A 160 1.30 -18.12 11.01
C SER A 160 -0.10 -18.62 10.64
N GLN A 161 -1.06 -18.47 11.55
CA GLN A 161 -2.49 -18.64 11.29
C GLN A 161 -3.17 -17.33 10.86
N LEU A 162 -2.39 -16.29 10.54
CA LEU A 162 -2.91 -15.00 10.13
C LEU A 162 -3.57 -15.15 8.76
N PRO A 163 -4.88 -14.85 8.60
CA PRO A 163 -5.53 -14.92 7.29
C PRO A 163 -4.82 -14.02 6.27
N VAL A 164 -4.56 -14.55 5.07
CA VAL A 164 -3.92 -13.80 3.99
C VAL A 164 -4.79 -13.82 2.73
N LEU A 165 -4.93 -12.65 2.10
CA LEU A 165 -5.46 -12.48 0.75
C LEU A 165 -4.35 -12.02 -0.19
N SER A 166 -4.18 -12.66 -1.34
CA SER A 166 -3.30 -12.22 -2.42
C SER A 166 -4.12 -12.01 -3.69
N VAL A 167 -4.18 -10.76 -4.15
CA VAL A 167 -4.91 -10.35 -5.36
C VAL A 167 -3.91 -9.92 -6.43
N THR A 168 -4.00 -10.51 -7.62
CA THR A 168 -3.24 -10.10 -8.81
C THR A 168 -4.18 -9.64 -9.92
N ALA A 169 -3.63 -9.15 -11.02
CA ALA A 169 -4.39 -8.83 -12.22
C ALA A 169 -3.77 -9.51 -13.45
N SER A 170 -4.61 -9.98 -14.38
CA SER A 170 -4.16 -10.83 -15.49
C SER A 170 -3.28 -10.10 -16.53
N GLN A 171 -3.38 -8.78 -16.61
CA GLN A 171 -2.56 -7.91 -17.48
C GLN A 171 -1.52 -7.15 -16.65
N ASP A 172 -1.13 -7.64 -15.48
CA ASP A 172 -0.07 -7.02 -14.70
C ASP A 172 1.30 -7.20 -15.40
N GLY A 173 1.85 -6.10 -15.88
CA GLY A 173 3.18 -6.04 -16.51
C GLY A 173 4.32 -5.70 -15.57
N VAL A 174 4.02 -5.26 -14.35
CA VAL A 174 5.01 -4.72 -13.41
C VAL A 174 5.37 -5.74 -12.33
N LEU A 175 4.42 -6.57 -11.91
CA LEU A 175 4.64 -7.63 -10.95
C LEU A 175 5.70 -8.60 -11.48
N ASN A 176 6.75 -8.80 -10.68
CA ASN A 176 7.72 -9.86 -10.96
C ASN A 176 7.06 -11.22 -10.72
N TRP A 177 6.52 -11.83 -11.77
CA TRP A 177 5.78 -13.08 -11.71
C TRP A 177 6.62 -14.25 -11.20
N THR A 178 7.90 -14.32 -11.55
CA THR A 178 8.84 -15.34 -11.04
C THR A 178 8.93 -15.27 -9.52
N ASN A 179 9.18 -14.08 -8.97
CA ASN A 179 9.23 -13.87 -7.52
C ASN A 179 7.87 -14.08 -6.87
N TYR A 180 6.78 -13.63 -7.49
CA TYR A 180 5.43 -13.85 -6.99
C TYR A 180 5.14 -15.34 -6.78
N HIS A 181 5.42 -16.19 -7.78
CA HIS A 181 5.23 -17.63 -7.69
C HIS A 181 6.17 -18.28 -6.67
N ALA A 182 7.47 -17.95 -6.72
CA ALA A 182 8.47 -18.51 -5.81
C ALA A 182 8.20 -18.16 -4.34
N ASN A 183 7.64 -16.97 -4.08
CA ASN A 183 7.44 -16.45 -2.74
C ASN A 183 6.08 -16.81 -2.12
N LYS A 184 5.20 -17.52 -2.84
CA LYS A 184 4.01 -18.13 -2.22
C LYS A 184 4.36 -19.02 -1.03
N LYS A 185 5.57 -19.62 -1.03
CA LYS A 185 6.13 -20.39 0.10
C LYS A 185 6.29 -19.59 1.40
N TYR A 186 6.24 -18.27 1.36
CA TYR A 186 6.31 -17.41 2.53
C TYR A 186 4.94 -17.05 3.10
N LEU A 187 3.85 -17.51 2.48
CA LEU A 187 2.49 -17.24 2.94
C LEU A 187 1.88 -18.49 3.60
N PRO A 188 0.90 -18.33 4.50
CA PRO A 188 0.13 -19.44 5.05
C PRO A 188 -0.47 -20.33 3.96
N LYS A 189 -0.60 -21.63 4.24
CA LYS A 189 -1.16 -22.60 3.28
C LYS A 189 -2.62 -22.32 2.90
N ASP A 190 -3.37 -21.68 3.79
CA ASP A 190 -4.77 -21.28 3.63
C ASP A 190 -4.93 -19.86 3.03
N THR A 191 -3.86 -19.30 2.44
CA THR A 191 -3.92 -18.02 1.73
C THR A 191 -4.97 -18.06 0.63
N THR A 192 -5.88 -17.08 0.63
CA THR A 192 -6.85 -16.88 -0.45
C THR A 192 -6.17 -16.17 -1.61
N PHE A 193 -6.14 -16.81 -2.78
CA PHE A 193 -5.63 -16.21 -4.02
C PHE A 193 -6.78 -15.78 -4.93
N SER A 194 -6.71 -14.58 -5.49
CA SER A 194 -7.67 -14.05 -6.44
C SER A 194 -6.96 -13.33 -7.59
N THR A 195 -7.55 -13.35 -8.78
CA THR A 195 -7.02 -12.64 -9.94
C THR A 195 -8.13 -11.83 -10.61
N ILE A 196 -7.90 -10.54 -10.80
CA ILE A 196 -8.78 -9.66 -11.57
C ILE A 196 -8.51 -9.89 -13.06
N SER A 197 -9.49 -10.48 -13.74
CA SER A 197 -9.41 -10.71 -15.19
C SER A 197 -9.49 -9.38 -15.94
N GLY A 198 -8.64 -9.22 -16.95
CA GLY A 198 -8.52 -8.00 -17.75
C GLY A 198 -7.82 -6.81 -17.08
N GLY A 199 -7.73 -6.77 -15.75
CA GLY A 199 -7.04 -5.67 -15.04
C GLY A 199 -5.51 -5.73 -15.14
N ASN A 200 -4.85 -4.62 -14.81
CA ASN A 200 -3.39 -4.46 -14.82
C ASN A 200 -2.84 -3.98 -13.45
N HIS A 201 -1.53 -3.72 -13.34
CA HIS A 201 -0.89 -3.32 -12.07
C HIS A 201 -1.41 -1.95 -11.59
N GLY A 202 -1.36 -0.95 -12.48
CA GLY A 202 -1.76 0.42 -12.19
C GLY A 202 -3.22 0.52 -11.75
N GLY A 203 -4.06 -0.40 -12.21
CA GLY A 203 -5.49 -0.43 -11.91
C GLY A 203 -5.86 -0.78 -10.48
N PHE A 204 -4.91 -1.18 -9.61
CA PHE A 204 -5.14 -1.28 -8.17
C PHE A 204 -5.25 0.08 -7.48
N GLY A 205 -4.71 1.14 -8.10
CA GLY A 205 -5.05 2.54 -7.79
C GLY A 205 -5.71 3.23 -8.97
N SER A 206 -5.94 4.52 -8.84
CA SER A 206 -6.47 5.40 -9.88
C SER A 206 -5.53 6.59 -10.04
N TYR A 207 -4.43 6.35 -10.77
CA TYR A 207 -3.35 7.31 -11.00
C TYR A 207 -2.83 7.32 -12.46
N GLY A 208 -3.63 6.79 -13.38
CA GLY A 208 -3.29 6.68 -14.80
C GLY A 208 -2.41 5.48 -15.12
N HIS A 209 -1.78 5.52 -16.30
CA HIS A 209 -0.93 4.44 -16.79
C HIS A 209 0.42 4.43 -16.06
N GLN A 210 0.88 3.23 -15.66
CA GLN A 210 2.17 3.03 -15.02
C GLN A 210 3.20 2.50 -16.02
N LYS A 211 4.41 3.07 -16.01
CA LYS A 211 5.52 2.61 -16.84
C LYS A 211 5.81 1.12 -16.59
N GLY A 212 5.89 0.36 -17.67
CA GLY A 212 6.17 -1.09 -17.65
C GLY A 212 4.93 -1.97 -17.44
N ASP A 213 3.76 -1.37 -17.23
CA ASP A 213 2.51 -2.12 -17.13
C ASP A 213 1.93 -2.43 -18.51
N LYS A 214 1.05 -3.44 -18.61
CA LYS A 214 0.35 -3.74 -19.87
C LYS A 214 -0.94 -2.95 -19.98
N THR A 215 -1.48 -2.89 -21.20
CA THR A 215 -2.79 -2.33 -21.47
C THR A 215 -3.87 -3.16 -20.78
N THR A 216 -4.71 -2.52 -19.98
CA THR A 216 -5.89 -3.13 -19.35
C THR A 216 -6.97 -3.45 -20.39
N LYS A 217 -7.72 -4.53 -20.18
CA LYS A 217 -8.91 -4.90 -20.97
C LYS A 217 -10.22 -4.44 -20.33
N ILE A 218 -10.15 -3.91 -19.11
CA ILE A 218 -11.29 -3.32 -18.38
C ILE A 218 -10.98 -1.88 -18.00
N SER A 219 -12.00 -1.08 -17.73
CA SER A 219 -11.79 0.30 -17.27
C SER A 219 -11.16 0.31 -15.86
N ASN A 220 -10.45 1.39 -15.53
CA ASN A 220 -9.93 1.58 -14.17
C ASN A 220 -11.07 1.55 -13.13
N SER A 221 -12.21 2.19 -13.43
CA SER A 221 -13.39 2.18 -12.55
C SER A 221 -13.89 0.76 -12.26
N GLU A 222 -13.93 -0.10 -13.29
CA GLU A 222 -14.34 -1.50 -13.15
C GLU A 222 -13.32 -2.29 -12.31
N GLN A 223 -12.02 -2.11 -12.55
CA GLN A 223 -10.99 -2.75 -11.71
C GLN A 223 -11.08 -2.28 -10.26
N GLN A 224 -11.28 -0.99 -10.00
CA GLN A 224 -11.43 -0.43 -8.65
C GLN A 224 -12.66 -1.02 -7.93
N LYS A 225 -13.77 -1.22 -8.64
CA LYS A 225 -14.96 -1.90 -8.12
C LYS A 225 -14.66 -3.36 -7.76
N GLN A 226 -13.94 -4.09 -8.62
CA GLN A 226 -13.55 -5.47 -8.33
C GLN A 226 -12.58 -5.57 -7.14
N VAL A 227 -11.62 -4.64 -7.01
CA VAL A 227 -10.74 -4.55 -5.82
C VAL A 227 -11.59 -4.40 -4.57
N ALA A 228 -12.53 -3.44 -4.55
CA ALA A 228 -13.42 -3.25 -3.40
C ALA A 228 -14.21 -4.53 -3.07
N GLN A 229 -14.86 -5.14 -4.07
CA GLN A 229 -15.68 -6.33 -3.88
C GLN A 229 -14.89 -7.53 -3.34
N ILE A 230 -13.67 -7.75 -3.87
CA ILE A 230 -12.79 -8.82 -3.39
C ILE A 230 -12.40 -8.57 -1.92
N LEU A 231 -12.01 -7.33 -1.58
CA LEU A 231 -11.68 -6.96 -0.21
C LEU A 231 -12.88 -7.15 0.72
N ILE A 232 -14.06 -6.63 0.37
CA ILE A 232 -15.30 -6.77 1.16
C ILE A 232 -15.63 -8.25 1.39
N LYS A 233 -15.57 -9.08 0.35
CA LYS A 233 -15.83 -10.52 0.45
C LYS A 233 -14.87 -11.19 1.43
N TRP A 234 -13.58 -10.88 1.36
CA TRP A 234 -12.57 -11.44 2.26
C TRP A 234 -12.72 -10.90 3.69
N LEU A 235 -13.01 -9.62 3.89
CA LEU A 235 -13.22 -9.03 5.21
C LEU A 235 -14.39 -9.67 5.96
N LYS A 236 -15.44 -10.11 5.24
CA LYS A 236 -16.57 -10.84 5.83
C LYS A 236 -16.18 -12.20 6.42
N THR A 237 -15.05 -12.77 6.00
CA THR A 237 -14.55 -14.05 6.56
C THR A 237 -13.63 -13.84 7.77
N ILE A 238 -13.23 -12.61 8.07
CA ILE A 238 -12.35 -12.29 9.19
C ILE A 238 -13.17 -12.27 10.48
N LYS A 239 -12.81 -13.13 11.43
CA LYS A 239 -13.44 -13.16 12.76
C LYS A 239 -13.02 -11.93 13.55
N ASN A 240 -14.01 -11.17 14.03
CA ASN A 240 -13.81 -10.00 14.88
C ASN A 240 -13.48 -10.41 16.30
#